data_AF-A0A1A2NDH5-F1
#
_entry.id   AF-A0A1A2NDH5-F1
#
_cell.length_a   1.000
_cell.length_b   1.000
_cell.length_c   1.000
_cell.angle_alpha   90.00
_cell.angle_beta   90.00
_cell.angle_gamma   90.00
#
_symmetry.space_group_name_H-M   'P 1'
#
loop_
_entity.id
_entity.type
_entity.pdbx_description
1 polymer ?
#
loop_
_entity_poly.entity_id
_entity_poly.type
_entity_poly.pdbx_seq_one_letter_code
_entity_poly.pdbx_strand_id
1 'polypeptide(L)'
;MDYAGAFLEQNRAFSELFRDADQSKTVPTCPGWDLNQLLRHVGRGDRWAAQIVRERLQEFLDFRSVEGGKPPPDPVDAVSWLQGGAQRLVDAVELTGVETPVWTFLGPRPANWWVRRRLHEVAVHRADAAIALGAEFTLATDIAADGITEWLERVAIQAGADGAPLPLEDGNTLHLHATDPGLGEAGEWTVGVEAGRITWSHEHGKG
;
A
#
# COMPACT_ATOMS: atom_id res chain seq x y z
N MET A 1 3.08 12.49 9.31
CA MET A 1 1.76 11.85 9.12
C MET A 1 1.58 10.79 10.20
N ASP A 2 0.39 10.67 10.78
CA ASP A 2 0.03 9.51 11.62
C ASP A 2 -0.39 8.35 10.70
N TYR A 3 0.58 7.48 10.36
CA TYR A 3 0.31 6.35 9.46
C TYR A 3 -0.66 5.33 10.05
N ALA A 4 -0.63 5.11 11.36
CA ALA A 4 -1.51 4.13 12.00
C ALA A 4 -2.96 4.60 11.96
N GLY A 5 -3.23 5.85 12.34
CA GLY A 5 -4.55 6.45 12.25
C GLY A 5 -5.09 6.45 10.82
N ALA A 6 -4.29 6.94 9.86
CA ALA A 6 -4.65 6.96 8.45
C ALA A 6 -4.93 5.56 7.89
N PHE A 7 -4.12 4.56 8.25
CA PHE A 7 -4.32 3.18 7.79
C PHE A 7 -5.64 2.60 8.28
N LEU A 8 -5.97 2.77 9.56
CA LEU A 8 -7.23 2.29 10.14
C LEU A 8 -8.44 3.00 9.51
N GLU A 9 -8.33 4.30 9.25
CA GLU A 9 -9.38 5.06 8.59
C GLU A 9 -9.61 4.59 7.14
N GLN A 10 -8.55 4.45 6.34
CA GLN A 10 -8.65 3.97 4.97
C GLN A 10 -9.16 2.52 4.90
N ASN A 11 -8.76 1.65 5.83
CA ASN A 11 -9.27 0.29 5.91
C ASN A 11 -10.77 0.25 6.27
N ARG A 12 -11.22 1.10 7.19
CA ARG A 12 -12.66 1.24 7.49
C ARG A 12 -13.43 1.74 6.27
N ALA A 13 -12.97 2.80 5.62
CA ALA A 13 -13.61 3.35 4.44
C ALA A 13 -13.68 2.34 3.28
N PHE A 14 -12.63 1.54 3.10
CA PHE A 14 -12.61 0.41 2.16
C PHE A 14 -13.67 -0.64 2.53
N SER A 15 -13.71 -1.05 3.81
CA SER A 15 -14.64 -2.07 4.29
C SER A 15 -16.12 -1.69 4.08
N GLU A 16 -16.47 -0.42 4.23
CA GLU A 16 -17.86 0.05 4.05
C GLU A 16 -18.38 -0.14 2.62
N LEU A 17 -17.51 -0.16 1.62
CA LEU A 17 -17.90 -0.40 0.22
C LEU A 17 -18.47 -1.81 -0.01
N PHE A 18 -18.24 -2.75 0.91
CA PHE A 18 -18.65 -4.16 0.75
C PHE A 18 -19.94 -4.53 1.49
N ARG A 19 -20.46 -3.64 2.36
CA ARG A 19 -21.57 -3.97 3.27
C ARG A 19 -22.84 -4.41 2.53
N ASP A 20 -23.18 -3.70 1.45
CA ASP A 20 -24.39 -3.94 0.66
C ASP A 20 -24.08 -4.21 -0.83
N ALA A 21 -22.82 -4.49 -1.16
CA ALA A 21 -22.37 -4.70 -2.52
C ALA A 21 -22.49 -6.16 -2.98
N ASP A 22 -22.83 -6.37 -4.25
CA ASP A 22 -22.65 -7.66 -4.91
C ASP A 22 -21.15 -7.95 -5.07
N GLN A 23 -20.63 -8.83 -4.22
CA GLN A 23 -19.19 -9.12 -4.19
C GLN A 23 -18.70 -9.95 -5.39
N SER A 24 -19.60 -10.45 -6.24
CA SER A 24 -19.24 -11.10 -7.51
C SER A 24 -18.96 -10.10 -8.64
N LYS A 25 -19.21 -8.80 -8.40
CA LYS A 25 -18.93 -7.75 -9.37
C LYS A 25 -17.44 -7.71 -9.69
N THR A 26 -17.13 -7.64 -10.97
CA THR A 26 -15.74 -7.56 -11.47
C THR A 26 -15.11 -6.22 -11.12
N VAL A 27 -13.79 -6.23 -10.90
CA VAL A 27 -12.98 -5.04 -10.62
C VAL A 27 -12.18 -4.68 -11.87
N PRO A 28 -12.57 -3.67 -12.65
CA PRO A 28 -11.97 -3.40 -13.96
C PRO A 28 -10.48 -3.05 -13.92
N THR A 29 -10.02 -2.43 -12.83
CA THR A 29 -8.62 -2.06 -12.60
C THR A 29 -7.75 -3.22 -12.11
N CYS A 30 -8.37 -4.32 -11.68
CA CYS A 30 -7.71 -5.57 -11.29
C CYS A 30 -8.24 -6.73 -12.17
N PRO A 31 -7.77 -6.87 -13.42
CA PRO A 31 -8.33 -7.85 -14.36
C PRO A 31 -8.34 -9.28 -13.80
N GLY A 32 -9.49 -9.93 -13.93
CA GLY A 32 -9.71 -11.30 -13.42
C GLY A 32 -10.10 -11.36 -11.95
N TRP A 33 -10.25 -10.22 -11.27
CA TRP A 33 -10.70 -10.15 -9.89
C TRP A 33 -12.17 -9.70 -9.79
N ASP A 34 -12.89 -10.29 -8.85
CA ASP A 34 -14.13 -9.76 -8.30
C ASP A 34 -13.89 -9.01 -6.97
N LEU A 35 -14.92 -8.34 -6.47
CA LEU A 35 -14.86 -7.60 -5.21
C LEU A 35 -14.53 -8.51 -4.01
N ASN A 36 -15.03 -9.75 -3.99
CA ASN A 36 -14.69 -10.72 -2.95
C ASN A 36 -13.19 -11.05 -2.93
N GLN A 37 -12.57 -11.24 -4.10
CA GLN A 37 -11.14 -11.48 -4.25
C GLN A 37 -10.33 -10.25 -3.80
N LEU A 38 -10.78 -9.05 -4.13
CA LEU A 38 -10.17 -7.79 -3.68
C LEU A 38 -10.21 -7.65 -2.15
N LEU A 39 -11.37 -7.88 -1.52
CA LEU A 39 -11.52 -7.87 -0.06
C LEU A 39 -10.59 -8.88 0.60
N ARG A 40 -10.60 -10.13 0.10
CA ARG A 40 -9.75 -11.21 0.62
C ARG A 40 -8.27 -10.88 0.50
N HIS A 41 -7.86 -10.26 -0.61
CA HIS A 41 -6.49 -9.85 -0.86
C HIS A 41 -6.02 -8.84 0.19
N VAL A 42 -6.76 -7.74 0.37
CA VAL A 42 -6.41 -6.69 1.34
C VAL A 42 -6.39 -7.24 2.77
N GLY A 43 -7.46 -7.92 3.20
CA GLY A 43 -7.52 -8.40 4.59
C GLY A 43 -6.51 -9.49 4.92
N ARG A 44 -6.10 -10.31 3.93
CA ARG A 44 -4.99 -11.25 4.10
C ARG A 44 -3.67 -10.50 4.17
N GLY A 45 -3.47 -9.49 3.33
CA GLY A 45 -2.26 -8.66 3.33
C GLY A 45 -2.01 -8.00 4.69
N ASP A 46 -3.06 -7.48 5.32
CA ASP A 46 -2.97 -6.86 6.65
C ASP A 46 -2.53 -7.88 7.71
N ARG A 47 -3.11 -9.09 7.68
CA ARG A 47 -2.73 -10.19 8.60
C ARG A 47 -1.34 -10.74 8.34
N TRP A 48 -0.95 -10.81 7.08
CA TRP A 48 0.39 -11.24 6.67
C TRP A 48 1.46 -10.28 7.21
N ALA A 49 1.26 -8.98 7.01
CA ALA A 49 2.13 -7.94 7.57
C ALA A 49 2.13 -7.99 9.11
N ALA A 50 0.97 -8.13 9.74
CA ALA A 50 0.86 -8.23 11.20
C ALA A 50 1.65 -9.44 11.75
N GLN A 51 1.57 -10.59 11.08
CA GLN A 51 2.30 -11.79 11.48
C GLN A 51 3.82 -11.61 11.32
N ILE A 52 4.27 -11.04 10.19
CA ILE A 52 5.69 -10.71 9.97
C ILE A 52 6.22 -9.84 11.12
N VAL A 53 5.49 -8.79 11.50
CA VAL A 53 5.88 -7.87 12.56
C VAL A 53 5.87 -8.54 13.93
N ARG A 54 4.78 -9.23 14.28
CA ARG A 54 4.61 -9.89 15.58
C ARG A 54 5.68 -10.95 15.83
N GLU A 55 6.01 -11.73 14.81
CA GLU A 55 7.00 -12.82 14.89
C GLU A 55 8.42 -12.35 14.56
N ARG A 56 8.60 -11.07 14.21
CA ARG A 56 9.88 -10.46 13.82
C ARG A 56 10.58 -11.23 12.70
N LEU A 57 9.81 -11.74 11.74
CA LEU A 57 10.32 -12.59 10.68
C LEU A 57 11.39 -11.86 9.88
N GLN A 58 12.45 -12.58 9.49
CA GLN A 58 13.57 -12.08 8.69
C GLN A 58 13.57 -12.63 7.25
N GLU A 59 12.54 -13.40 6.91
CA GLU A 59 12.34 -14.03 5.61
C GLU A 59 10.87 -13.98 5.19
N PHE A 60 10.63 -14.32 3.92
CA PHE A 60 9.30 -14.36 3.33
C PHE A 60 8.38 -15.34 4.06
N LEU A 61 7.19 -14.87 4.43
CA LEU A 61 6.11 -15.71 4.95
C LEU A 61 5.20 -16.18 3.81
N ASP A 62 5.05 -17.49 3.60
CA ASP A 62 4.09 -18.01 2.61
C ASP A 62 2.67 -17.55 2.94
N PHE A 63 1.99 -16.95 1.96
CA PHE A 63 0.59 -16.49 2.07
C PHE A 63 -0.39 -17.58 2.53
N ARG A 64 -0.08 -18.86 2.31
CA ARG A 64 -0.88 -20.01 2.78
C ARG A 64 -0.76 -20.25 4.28
N SER A 65 0.33 -19.79 4.89
CA SER A 65 0.66 -19.96 6.31
C SER A 65 0.17 -18.80 7.17
N VAL A 66 -0.46 -17.79 6.57
CA VAL A 66 -1.00 -16.62 7.30
C VAL A 66 -2.11 -17.07 8.23
N GLU A 67 -1.91 -16.84 9.53
CA GLU A 67 -2.90 -17.15 10.56
C GLU A 67 -4.19 -16.37 10.34
N GLY A 68 -5.30 -17.09 10.22
CA GLY A 68 -6.59 -16.48 9.91
C GLY A 68 -6.62 -15.76 8.56
N GLY A 69 -5.75 -16.11 7.61
CA GLY A 69 -5.64 -15.46 6.29
C GLY A 69 -6.80 -15.74 5.32
N LYS A 70 -7.93 -16.26 5.78
CA LYS A 70 -9.15 -16.47 4.98
C LYS A 70 -10.33 -15.77 5.65
N PRO A 71 -11.14 -15.00 4.90
CA PRO A 71 -12.33 -14.39 5.46
C PRO A 71 -13.36 -15.47 5.83
N PRO A 72 -14.19 -15.22 6.87
CA PRO A 72 -15.43 -15.95 7.10
C PRO A 72 -16.36 -15.90 5.86
N PRO A 73 -17.27 -16.87 5.68
CA PRO A 73 -18.19 -16.89 4.55
C PRO A 73 -19.33 -15.86 4.68
N ASP A 74 -19.65 -15.45 5.91
CA ASP A 74 -20.67 -14.42 6.15
C ASP A 74 -20.10 -13.02 5.81
N PRO A 75 -20.82 -12.19 5.02
CA PRO A 75 -20.34 -10.87 4.62
C PRO A 75 -20.08 -9.90 5.78
N VAL A 76 -20.89 -9.93 6.84
CA VAL A 76 -20.73 -9.06 8.01
C VAL A 76 -19.48 -9.47 8.80
N ASP A 77 -19.28 -10.76 8.95
CA ASP A 77 -18.07 -11.30 9.58
C ASP A 77 -16.82 -11.05 8.71
N ALA A 78 -16.94 -11.05 7.39
CA ALA A 78 -15.85 -10.72 6.47
C ALA A 78 -15.41 -9.24 6.59
N VAL A 79 -16.35 -8.31 6.74
CA VAL A 79 -16.08 -6.89 7.05
C VAL A 79 -15.36 -6.76 8.39
N SER A 80 -15.86 -7.45 9.42
CA SER A 80 -15.22 -7.46 10.75
C SER A 80 -13.81 -8.07 10.71
N TRP A 81 -13.62 -9.09 9.89
CA TRP A 81 -12.34 -9.76 9.67
C TRP A 81 -11.29 -8.85 9.01
N LEU A 82 -11.72 -8.01 8.05
CA LEU A 82 -10.89 -7.02 7.36
C LEU A 82 -10.43 -5.92 8.33
N GLN A 83 -11.37 -5.29 9.04
CA GLN A 83 -11.06 -4.25 10.04
C GLN A 83 -10.16 -4.79 11.16
N GLY A 84 -10.44 -6.01 11.63
CA GLY A 84 -9.60 -6.69 12.63
C GLY A 84 -8.21 -7.06 12.12
N GLY A 85 -8.01 -7.16 10.79
CA GLY A 85 -6.69 -7.36 10.19
C GLY A 85 -5.81 -6.12 10.31
N ALA A 86 -6.36 -4.95 9.99
CA ALA A 86 -5.64 -3.68 10.11
C ALA A 86 -5.25 -3.36 11.55
N GLN A 87 -6.18 -3.54 12.50
CA GLN A 87 -5.89 -3.34 13.93
C GLN A 87 -4.76 -4.24 14.42
N ARG A 88 -4.73 -5.51 14.00
CA ARG A 88 -3.65 -6.44 14.35
C ARG A 88 -2.27 -5.99 13.91
N LEU A 89 -2.15 -5.33 12.76
CA LEU A 89 -0.86 -4.81 12.31
C LEU A 89 -0.42 -3.63 13.18
N VAL A 90 -1.32 -2.69 13.48
CA VAL A 90 -1.03 -1.56 14.36
C VAL A 90 -0.61 -2.06 15.74
N ASP A 91 -1.37 -2.97 16.34
CA ASP A 91 -1.07 -3.57 17.64
C ASP A 91 0.28 -4.31 17.62
N ALA A 92 0.57 -5.05 16.54
CA ALA A 92 1.83 -5.77 16.40
C ALA A 92 3.03 -4.80 16.36
N VAL A 93 2.92 -3.67 15.64
CA VAL A 93 3.98 -2.65 15.61
C VAL A 93 4.14 -1.98 16.97
N GLU A 94 3.05 -1.66 17.66
CA GLU A 94 3.10 -1.08 19.00
C GLU A 94 3.80 -2.01 20.00
N LEU A 95 3.45 -3.29 20.00
CA LEU A 95 4.02 -4.30 20.90
C LEU A 95 5.46 -4.69 20.54
N THR A 96 5.79 -4.77 19.25
CA THR A 96 7.13 -5.15 18.77
C THR A 96 8.11 -3.99 18.82
N GLY A 97 7.64 -2.74 18.73
CA GLY A 97 8.44 -1.52 18.63
C GLY A 97 8.63 -1.07 17.17
N VAL A 98 8.40 0.22 16.93
CA VAL A 98 8.34 0.83 15.59
C VAL A 98 9.62 0.66 14.76
N GLU A 99 10.78 0.69 15.42
CA GLU A 99 12.10 0.57 14.78
C GLU A 99 12.62 -0.86 14.65
N THR A 100 11.89 -1.86 15.14
CA THR A 100 12.35 -3.25 15.09
C THR A 100 12.52 -3.70 13.65
N PRO A 101 13.72 -4.15 13.22
CA PRO A 101 13.93 -4.63 11.87
C PRO A 101 13.15 -5.91 11.59
N VAL A 102 12.36 -5.90 10.53
CA VAL A 102 11.61 -7.06 10.04
C VAL A 102 11.76 -7.19 8.53
N TRP A 103 11.45 -8.38 8.03
CA TRP A 103 11.48 -8.67 6.61
C TRP A 103 10.48 -7.81 5.83
N THR A 104 10.92 -7.32 4.68
CA THR A 104 10.07 -6.77 3.62
C THR A 104 10.60 -7.26 2.27
N PHE A 105 9.81 -7.10 1.22
CA PHE A 105 10.25 -7.40 -0.14
C PHE A 105 11.30 -6.40 -0.70
N LEU A 106 11.69 -5.38 0.08
CA LEU A 106 12.80 -4.46 -0.22
C LEU A 106 14.04 -4.72 0.66
N GLY A 107 14.07 -5.85 1.38
CA GLY A 107 15.04 -6.15 2.43
C GLY A 107 14.58 -5.67 3.83
N PRO A 108 15.40 -5.85 4.87
CA PRO A 108 15.03 -5.47 6.23
C PRO A 108 14.68 -3.97 6.35
N ARG A 109 13.57 -3.67 7.03
CA ARG A 109 13.10 -2.30 7.33
C ARG A 109 12.48 -2.25 8.74
N PRO A 110 12.34 -1.06 9.34
CA PRO A 110 11.56 -0.87 10.57
C PRO A 110 10.15 -1.45 10.47
N ALA A 111 9.62 -2.01 11.55
CA ALA A 111 8.27 -2.60 11.60
C ALA A 111 7.18 -1.63 11.13
N ASN A 112 7.31 -0.33 11.43
CA ASN A 112 6.38 0.71 10.98
C ASN A 112 6.30 0.84 9.44
N TRP A 113 7.31 0.39 8.71
CA TRP A 113 7.28 0.37 7.24
C TRP A 113 6.05 -0.40 6.72
N TRP A 114 5.67 -1.50 7.37
CA TRP A 114 4.49 -2.27 6.98
C TRP A 114 3.19 -1.46 7.15
N VAL A 115 3.08 -0.59 8.16
CA VAL A 115 1.89 0.26 8.34
C VAL A 115 1.77 1.26 7.19
N ARG A 116 2.86 1.97 6.85
CA ARG A 116 2.88 2.88 5.68
C ARG A 116 2.58 2.14 4.38
N ARG A 117 3.18 0.96 4.18
CA ARG A 117 2.94 0.15 2.97
C ARG A 117 1.49 -0.32 2.87
N ARG A 118 0.89 -0.79 3.98
CA ARG A 118 -0.51 -1.26 3.99
C ARG A 118 -1.52 -0.12 3.89
N LEU A 119 -1.21 1.08 4.42
CA LEU A 119 -1.98 2.31 4.16
C LEU A 119 -2.14 2.57 2.67
N HIS A 120 -1.03 2.63 1.92
CA HIS A 120 -1.08 2.95 0.50
C HIS A 120 -1.73 1.83 -0.32
N GLU A 121 -1.56 0.58 0.10
CA GLU A 121 -2.19 -0.56 -0.55
C GLU A 121 -3.72 -0.53 -0.41
N VAL A 122 -4.23 -0.27 0.80
CA VAL A 122 -5.69 -0.17 1.00
C VAL A 122 -6.27 1.10 0.37
N ALA A 123 -5.52 2.21 0.32
CA ALA A 123 -5.97 3.42 -0.35
C ALA A 123 -6.20 3.20 -1.86
N VAL A 124 -5.27 2.52 -2.54
CA VAL A 124 -5.41 2.16 -3.96
C VAL A 124 -6.55 1.17 -4.17
N HIS A 125 -6.63 0.10 -3.37
CA HIS A 125 -7.71 -0.88 -3.53
C HIS A 125 -9.09 -0.35 -3.12
N ARG A 126 -9.15 0.71 -2.30
CA ARG A 126 -10.37 1.49 -2.10
C ARG A 126 -10.79 2.25 -3.35
N ALA A 127 -9.85 2.83 -4.08
CA ALA A 127 -10.16 3.41 -5.39
C ALA A 127 -10.64 2.34 -6.38
N ASP A 128 -10.01 1.16 -6.41
CA ASP A 128 -10.44 0.04 -7.27
C ASP A 128 -11.87 -0.41 -6.98
N ALA A 129 -12.22 -0.57 -5.70
CA ALA A 129 -13.57 -0.92 -5.28
C ALA A 129 -14.58 0.19 -5.61
N ALA A 130 -14.22 1.46 -5.38
CA ALA A 130 -15.07 2.60 -5.70
C ALA A 130 -15.36 2.69 -7.21
N ILE A 131 -14.33 2.51 -8.06
CA ILE A 131 -14.47 2.47 -9.52
C ILE A 131 -15.40 1.32 -9.94
N ALA A 132 -15.19 0.12 -9.40
CA ALA A 132 -16.04 -1.04 -9.71
C ALA A 132 -17.50 -0.79 -9.31
N LEU A 133 -17.75 -0.10 -8.20
CA LEU A 133 -19.09 0.19 -7.68
C LEU A 133 -19.73 1.45 -8.28
N GLY A 134 -18.96 2.31 -8.96
CA GLY A 134 -19.41 3.64 -9.38
C GLY A 134 -19.61 4.59 -8.20
N ALA A 135 -18.85 4.39 -7.11
CA ALA A 135 -18.89 5.24 -5.92
C ALA A 135 -17.89 6.40 -6.04
N GLU A 136 -18.18 7.49 -5.33
CA GLU A 136 -17.25 8.61 -5.16
C GLU A 136 -15.99 8.16 -4.40
N PHE A 137 -14.83 8.68 -4.80
CA PHE A 137 -13.57 8.45 -4.12
C PHE A 137 -12.80 9.76 -3.95
N THR A 138 -12.44 10.05 -2.72
CA THR A 138 -11.51 11.13 -2.36
C THR A 138 -10.45 10.58 -1.42
N LEU A 139 -9.24 11.15 -1.50
CA LEU A 139 -8.12 10.85 -0.60
C LEU A 139 -7.52 12.16 -0.12
N ALA A 140 -7.04 12.20 1.12
CA ALA A 140 -6.31 13.36 1.62
C ALA A 140 -5.04 13.56 0.78
N THR A 141 -4.76 14.81 0.41
CA THR A 141 -3.70 15.14 -0.55
C THR A 141 -2.33 14.77 -0.04
N ASP A 142 -2.11 14.86 1.28
CA ASP A 142 -0.89 14.42 1.94
C ASP A 142 -0.70 12.90 1.88
N ILE A 143 -1.76 12.10 2.07
CA ILE A 143 -1.72 10.64 1.90
C ILE A 143 -1.43 10.28 0.44
N ALA A 144 -2.06 10.97 -0.52
CA ALA A 144 -1.83 10.75 -1.94
C ALA A 144 -0.37 11.04 -2.34
N ALA A 145 0.17 12.18 -1.89
CA ALA A 145 1.55 12.56 -2.11
C ALA A 145 2.54 11.57 -1.46
N ASP A 146 2.31 11.18 -0.20
CA ASP A 146 3.14 10.17 0.46
C ASP A 146 3.10 8.81 -0.26
N GLY A 147 1.97 8.45 -0.87
CA GLY A 147 1.83 7.24 -1.69
C GLY A 147 2.68 7.28 -2.95
N ILE A 148 2.80 8.43 -3.61
CA ILE A 148 3.71 8.62 -4.75
C ILE A 148 5.16 8.50 -4.27
N THR A 149 5.52 9.12 -3.14
CA THR A 149 6.85 9.00 -2.54
C THR A 149 7.20 7.54 -2.22
N GLU A 150 6.33 6.80 -1.53
CA GLU A 150 6.56 5.38 -1.19
C GLU A 150 6.70 4.51 -2.45
N TRP A 151 5.91 4.81 -3.50
CA TRP A 151 6.03 4.13 -4.77
C TRP A 151 7.37 4.39 -5.46
N LEU A 152 7.85 5.64 -5.46
CA LEU A 152 9.16 6.01 -6.03
C LEU A 152 10.32 5.39 -5.24
N GLU A 153 10.24 5.34 -3.90
CA GLU A 153 11.20 4.59 -3.06
C GLU A 153 11.32 3.13 -3.51
N ARG A 154 10.19 2.48 -3.78
CA ARG A 154 10.14 1.10 -4.27
C ARG A 154 10.71 0.97 -5.67
N VAL A 155 10.33 1.85 -6.59
CA VAL A 155 10.85 1.84 -7.96
C VAL A 155 12.36 2.03 -7.97
N ALA A 156 12.91 2.96 -7.19
CA ALA A 156 14.34 3.20 -7.08
C ALA A 156 15.13 1.95 -6.62
N ILE A 157 14.53 1.14 -5.76
CA ILE A 157 15.14 -0.10 -5.25
C ILE A 157 14.99 -1.27 -6.22
N GLN A 158 13.83 -1.39 -6.88
CA GLN A 158 13.44 -2.58 -7.64
C GLN A 158 13.70 -2.46 -9.16
N ALA A 159 13.76 -1.24 -9.71
CA ALA A 159 14.03 -1.03 -11.12
C ALA A 159 15.39 -1.62 -11.52
N GLY A 160 15.44 -2.30 -12.66
CA GLY A 160 16.66 -2.99 -13.12
C GLY A 160 16.95 -4.33 -12.44
N ALA A 161 16.13 -4.75 -11.47
CA ALA A 161 16.27 -6.07 -10.85
C ALA A 161 16.20 -7.19 -11.90
N ASP A 162 16.95 -8.26 -11.65
CA ASP A 162 17.04 -9.45 -12.52
C ASP A 162 17.40 -9.14 -13.99
N GLY A 163 18.07 -8.02 -14.24
CA GLY A 163 18.49 -7.60 -15.58
C GLY A 163 17.38 -7.00 -16.43
N ALA A 164 16.23 -6.65 -15.85
CA ALA A 164 15.18 -5.92 -16.54
C ALA A 164 15.68 -4.53 -17.01
N PRO A 165 15.18 -4.01 -18.13
CA PRO A 165 15.50 -2.65 -18.54
C PRO A 165 14.97 -1.63 -17.52
N LEU A 166 15.67 -0.51 -17.37
CA LEU A 166 15.18 0.60 -16.57
C LEU A 166 13.94 1.24 -17.23
N PRO A 167 13.00 1.76 -16.44
CA PRO A 167 11.81 2.45 -16.96
C PRO A 167 12.13 3.85 -17.55
N LEU A 168 13.35 4.33 -17.35
CA LEU A 168 13.84 5.63 -17.81
C LEU A 168 15.28 5.44 -18.32
N GLU A 169 15.62 6.09 -19.44
CA GLU A 169 16.97 6.04 -20.02
C GLU A 169 17.92 7.04 -19.34
N ASP A 170 19.23 6.75 -19.34
CA ASP A 170 20.26 7.65 -18.82
C ASP A 170 20.19 9.04 -19.50
N GLY A 171 20.24 10.09 -18.67
CA GLY A 171 20.15 11.47 -19.13
C GLY A 171 18.73 12.02 -19.31
N ASN A 172 17.70 11.16 -19.26
CA ASN A 172 16.31 11.61 -19.23
C ASN A 172 15.87 11.90 -17.78
N THR A 173 14.97 12.87 -17.64
CA THR A 173 14.32 13.19 -16.36
C THR A 173 12.82 13.24 -16.53
N LEU A 174 12.09 12.93 -15.47
CA LEU A 174 10.64 13.05 -15.37
C LEU A 174 10.30 13.89 -14.14
N HIS A 175 9.59 14.99 -14.32
CA HIS A 175 9.08 15.79 -13.22
C HIS A 175 7.58 15.53 -13.04
N LEU A 176 7.18 15.16 -11.82
CA LEU A 176 5.80 15.03 -11.40
C LEU A 176 5.46 16.18 -10.45
N HIS A 177 4.36 16.87 -10.73
CA HIS A 177 3.88 18.01 -9.95
C HIS A 177 2.41 17.78 -9.57
N ALA A 178 2.11 17.77 -8.27
CA ALA A 178 0.76 17.71 -7.77
C ALA A 178 0.07 19.08 -7.92
N THR A 179 -1.12 19.11 -8.51
CA THR A 179 -1.90 20.35 -8.66
C THR A 179 -2.69 20.72 -7.41
N ASP A 180 -2.71 19.85 -6.40
CA ASP A 180 -3.37 20.09 -5.13
C ASP A 180 -2.65 21.19 -4.31
N PRO A 181 -3.39 22.11 -3.69
CA PRO A 181 -2.80 23.16 -2.89
C PRO A 181 -2.23 22.62 -1.56
N GLY A 182 -1.22 23.31 -1.01
CA GLY A 182 -0.75 23.11 0.36
C GLY A 182 0.25 21.97 0.57
N LEU A 183 0.70 21.29 -0.48
CA LEU A 183 1.71 20.23 -0.39
C LEU A 183 3.15 20.76 -0.31
N GLY A 184 3.41 21.94 -0.85
CA GLY A 184 4.78 22.48 -0.95
C GLY A 184 5.69 21.50 -1.68
N GLU A 185 6.91 21.28 -1.17
CA GLU A 185 7.89 20.34 -1.75
C GLU A 185 7.41 18.89 -1.76
N ALA A 186 6.50 18.49 -0.85
CA ALA A 186 5.96 17.14 -0.84
C ALA A 186 5.09 16.83 -2.07
N GLY A 187 4.70 17.85 -2.84
CA GLY A 187 3.96 17.72 -4.10
C GLY A 187 4.82 17.76 -5.35
N GLU A 188 6.15 17.74 -5.22
CA GLU A 188 7.10 17.77 -6.33
C GLU A 188 7.95 16.50 -6.30
N TRP A 189 8.16 15.86 -7.47
CA TRP A 189 9.10 14.74 -7.59
C TRP A 189 9.87 14.85 -8.91
N THR A 190 11.19 14.98 -8.83
CA THR A 190 12.08 14.84 -9.98
C THR A 190 12.68 13.44 -9.97
N VAL A 191 12.40 12.66 -11.02
CA VAL A 191 12.91 11.30 -11.23
C VAL A 191 13.97 11.33 -12.32
N GLY A 192 15.09 10.63 -12.12
CA GLY A 192 16.18 10.54 -13.07
C GLY A 192 16.87 9.18 -13.03
N VAL A 193 18.00 9.11 -13.72
CA VAL A 193 18.87 7.93 -13.69
C VAL A 193 20.29 8.37 -13.35
N GLU A 194 20.87 7.75 -12.33
CA GLU A 194 22.26 7.99 -11.92
C GLU A 194 22.97 6.64 -11.71
N ALA A 195 24.14 6.48 -12.33
CA ALA A 195 24.94 5.27 -12.26
C ALA A 195 24.13 3.97 -12.55
N GLY A 196 23.22 4.03 -13.54
CA GLY A 196 22.38 2.91 -13.94
C GLY A 196 21.29 2.54 -12.93
N ARG A 197 20.86 3.47 -12.09
CA ARG A 197 19.77 3.28 -11.12
C ARG A 197 18.78 4.44 -11.18
N ILE A 198 17.50 4.14 -10.97
CA ILE A 198 16.49 5.18 -10.81
C ILE A 198 16.77 5.94 -9.50
N THR A 199 16.80 7.26 -9.60
CA THR A 199 16.88 8.19 -8.46
C THR A 199 15.69 9.12 -8.45
N TRP A 200 15.35 9.67 -7.29
CA TRP A 200 14.31 10.69 -7.19
C TRP A 200 14.59 11.65 -6.02
N SER A 201 14.06 12.87 -6.13
CA SER A 201 14.11 13.91 -5.10
C SER A 201 12.82 14.74 -5.10
N HIS A 202 12.56 15.47 -4.00
CA HIS A 202 11.48 16.46 -3.92
C HIS A 202 11.84 17.82 -4.54
N GLU A 203 12.81 17.85 -5.46
CA GLU A 203 13.28 19.10 -6.08
C GLU A 203 12.37 19.53 -7.22
N HIS A 204 12.13 20.84 -7.29
CA HIS A 204 11.49 21.48 -8.43
C HIS A 204 12.52 21.68 -9.55
N GLY A 205 12.47 20.80 -10.55
CA GLY A 205 13.31 20.87 -11.75
C GLY A 205 12.50 21.28 -12.98
N LYS A 206 13.09 22.10 -13.86
CA LYS A 206 12.60 22.20 -15.25
C LYS A 206 13.21 21.04 -16.03
N GLY A 207 12.41 20.01 -16.31
CA GLY A 207 12.72 18.98 -17.31
C GLY A 207 12.73 19.55 -18.72
#